data_AF-A0A2N5RG54-F1
#
_entry.id   AF-A0A2N5RG54-F1
#
_cell.length_a   1.000
_cell.length_b   1.000
_cell.length_c   1.000
_cell.angle_alpha   90.00
_cell.angle_beta   90.00
_cell.angle_gamma   90.00
#
_symmetry.space_group_name_H-M   'P 1'
#
loop_
_entity.id
_entity.type
_entity.pdbx_description
1 polymer ?
#
loop_
_entity_poly.entity_id
_entity_poly.type
_entity_poly.pdbx_seq_one_letter_code
_entity_poly.pdbx_strand_id
1 'polypeptide(L)'
;MLRLPERITVCDGEKILWNGLGLSDSFIFETTKTVLESNVPVKGSIYCFPAKTILGKMAVFVETKIEPWDLIVELLNHEFLKTRWYNEEVEKVVEILSENWRPGKRVFVVQSEGFESRLLLREELSLFVDAVYNAGSFDVGVSPSNVSFRKTISEGRIAFSDPEKEIREAVRKALMMTKYVEQNVSFYERLYEYSFTKVPVSDTVRIFLRTGDVSKTADSTKKSEEEVFKEILKFEQDFLISPRIPLEAFVLLREG
;
A
#
# COMPACT_ATOMS: atom_id res chain seq x y z
N MET A 1 -17.19 3.60 -0.70
CA MET A 1 -16.03 4.42 -0.31
C MET A 1 -16.55 5.82 -0.06
N LEU A 2 -16.56 6.26 1.20
CA LEU A 2 -16.57 7.70 1.45
C LEU A 2 -15.22 8.18 0.93
N ARG A 3 -15.20 8.99 -0.14
CA ARG A 3 -13.95 9.59 -0.58
C ARG A 3 -13.68 10.74 0.39
N LEU A 4 -12.42 10.93 0.80
CA LEU A 4 -12.03 12.17 1.46
C LEU A 4 -12.62 13.35 0.67
N PRO A 5 -13.34 14.28 1.31
CA PRO A 5 -14.06 15.30 0.57
C PRO A 5 -13.12 16.07 -0.35
N GLU A 6 -13.59 16.44 -1.55
CA GLU A 6 -12.90 17.34 -2.49
C GLU A 6 -12.63 18.73 -1.89
N ARG A 7 -13.03 18.96 -0.63
CA ARG A 7 -12.93 20.22 0.09
C ARG A 7 -12.01 20.15 1.30
N ILE A 8 -11.15 19.13 1.36
CA ILE A 8 -10.16 18.97 2.42
C ILE A 8 -8.78 18.84 1.78
N THR A 9 -7.79 19.50 2.38
CA THR A 9 -6.36 19.23 2.12
C THR A 9 -5.70 18.85 3.45
N VAL A 10 -4.84 17.84 3.44
CA VAL A 10 -4.14 17.34 4.64
C VAL A 10 -2.64 17.25 4.37
N CYS A 11 -1.86 17.82 5.28
CA CYS A 11 -0.40 17.78 5.25
C CYS A 11 0.13 17.42 6.65
N ASP A 12 1.09 16.50 6.71
CA ASP A 12 1.74 16.12 7.97
C ASP A 12 2.95 17.00 8.34
N GLY A 13 3.30 17.94 7.46
CA GLY A 13 4.46 18.83 7.60
C GLY A 13 5.59 18.50 6.62
N GLU A 14 5.68 17.25 6.18
CA GLU A 14 6.69 16.78 5.23
C GLU A 14 6.08 16.41 3.87
N LYS A 15 4.86 15.86 3.90
CA LYS A 15 4.14 15.39 2.73
C LYS A 15 2.69 15.86 2.74
N ILE A 16 2.23 16.25 1.55
CA ILE A 16 0.82 16.47 1.27
C ILE A 16 0.18 15.10 1.06
N LEU A 17 -0.64 14.67 2.01
CA LEU A 17 -1.30 13.35 1.96
C LEU A 17 -2.53 13.39 1.06
N TRP A 18 -3.18 14.54 0.99
CA TRP A 18 -4.38 14.76 0.19
C TRP A 18 -4.51 16.23 -0.14
N ASN A 19 -4.74 16.57 -1.42
CA ASN A 19 -4.97 17.95 -1.85
C ASN A 19 -6.30 18.09 -2.59
N GLY A 20 -7.42 17.91 -1.87
CA GLY A 20 -8.75 18.04 -2.46
C GLY A 20 -9.06 19.47 -2.90
N LEU A 21 -8.56 20.46 -2.15
CA LEU A 21 -8.79 21.89 -2.43
C LEU A 21 -8.00 22.42 -3.63
N GLY A 22 -7.09 21.63 -4.22
CA GLY A 22 -6.28 22.06 -5.35
C GLY A 22 -5.37 23.25 -5.04
N LEU A 23 -4.88 23.36 -3.80
CA LEU A 23 -4.01 24.46 -3.38
C LEU A 23 -2.59 24.26 -3.89
N SER A 24 -1.82 25.33 -4.02
CA SER A 24 -0.40 25.19 -4.35
C SER A 24 0.37 24.56 -3.21
N ASP A 25 1.31 23.66 -3.54
CA ASP A 25 2.15 22.98 -2.56
C ASP A 25 2.90 23.95 -1.65
N SER A 26 3.43 25.05 -2.22
CA SER A 26 4.10 26.11 -1.45
C SER A 26 3.22 26.70 -0.35
N PHE A 27 1.97 27.03 -0.66
CA PHE A 27 1.01 27.57 0.30
C PHE A 27 0.68 26.55 1.39
N ILE A 28 0.50 25.28 0.99
CA ILE A 28 0.22 24.19 1.93
C ILE A 28 1.38 24.03 2.92
N PHE A 29 2.62 23.92 2.45
CA PHE A 29 3.78 23.71 3.32
C PHE A 29 4.05 24.89 4.25
N GLU A 30 4.01 26.13 3.75
CA GLU A 30 4.21 27.33 4.57
C GLU A 30 3.16 27.47 5.67
N THR A 31 1.89 27.26 5.32
CA THR A 31 0.78 27.34 6.29
C THR A 31 0.83 26.19 7.29
N THR A 32 1.13 24.97 6.82
CA THR A 32 1.26 23.78 7.65
C THR A 32 2.34 23.97 8.71
N LYS A 33 3.52 24.46 8.32
CA LYS A 33 4.61 24.75 9.25
C LYS A 33 4.14 25.71 10.37
N THR A 34 3.51 26.82 9.98
CA THR A 34 2.98 27.82 10.92
C THR A 34 1.97 27.20 11.90
N VAL A 35 0.99 26.45 11.38
CA VAL A 35 -0.11 25.87 12.18
C VAL A 35 0.39 24.76 13.11
N LEU A 36 1.29 23.90 12.63
CA LEU A 36 1.82 22.79 13.41
C LEU A 36 2.79 23.26 14.50
N GLU A 37 3.65 24.24 14.23
CA GLU A 37 4.59 24.81 15.20
C GLU A 37 3.88 25.63 16.27
N SER A 38 2.95 26.52 15.87
CA SER A 38 2.21 27.36 16.82
C SER A 38 1.09 26.63 17.54
N ASN A 39 0.60 25.52 16.99
CA ASN A 39 -0.62 24.85 17.43
C ASN A 39 -1.86 25.77 17.43
N VAL A 40 -1.85 26.81 16.61
CA VAL A 40 -2.94 27.79 16.48
C VAL A 40 -3.55 27.69 15.07
N PRO A 41 -4.88 27.65 14.95
CA PRO A 41 -5.51 27.69 13.63
C PRO A 41 -5.28 29.01 12.89
N VAL A 42 -5.08 28.94 11.58
CA VAL A 42 -4.96 30.09 10.69
C VAL A 42 -6.26 30.25 9.90
N LYS A 43 -6.76 31.48 9.83
CA LYS A 43 -8.01 31.83 9.13
C LYS A 43 -7.74 32.83 8.00
N GLY A 44 -8.12 32.45 6.79
CA GLY A 44 -8.15 33.31 5.61
C GLY A 44 -9.33 32.95 4.69
N SER A 45 -9.09 32.93 3.38
CA SER A 45 -9.99 32.31 2.39
C SER A 45 -10.15 30.80 2.60
N ILE A 46 -9.20 30.20 3.32
CA ILE A 46 -9.16 28.81 3.74
C ILE A 46 -8.91 28.81 5.23
N TYR A 47 -9.56 27.89 5.93
CA TYR A 47 -9.33 27.65 7.34
C TYR A 47 -8.39 26.46 7.50
N CYS A 48 -7.30 26.64 8.24
CA CYS A 48 -6.33 25.59 8.52
C CYS A 48 -6.17 25.41 10.03
N PHE A 49 -6.28 24.18 10.54
CA PHE A 49 -6.17 23.89 11.96
C PHE A 49 -5.28 22.66 12.22
N PRO A 50 -4.61 22.60 13.39
CA PRO A 50 -3.82 21.44 13.77
C PRO A 50 -4.76 20.35 14.29
N ALA A 51 -4.55 19.12 13.86
CA ALA A 51 -5.30 17.95 14.29
C ALA A 51 -4.35 16.82 14.70
N LYS A 52 -4.70 16.07 15.74
CA LYS A 52 -4.04 14.80 16.06
C LYS A 52 -4.85 13.66 15.44
N THR A 53 -4.25 12.97 14.48
CA THR A 53 -4.85 11.85 13.75
C THR A 53 -4.16 10.53 14.14
N ILE A 54 -4.65 9.41 13.61
CA ILE A 54 -4.03 8.09 13.77
C ILE A 54 -2.66 7.97 13.07
N LEU A 55 -2.32 8.93 12.22
CA LEU A 55 -0.99 9.07 11.60
C LEU A 55 -0.11 10.10 12.32
N GLY A 56 -0.66 10.78 13.33
CA GLY A 56 0.01 11.81 14.11
C GLY A 56 -0.53 13.21 13.86
N LYS A 57 0.27 14.21 14.26
CA LYS A 57 -0.11 15.63 14.15
C LYS A 57 -0.11 16.07 12.68
N MET A 58 -1.19 16.72 12.24
CA MET A 58 -1.39 17.15 10.86
C MET A 58 -2.04 18.53 10.79
N ALA A 59 -1.79 19.24 9.70
CA ALA A 59 -2.53 20.45 9.34
C ALA A 59 -3.68 20.06 8.39
N VAL A 60 -4.89 20.49 8.75
CA VAL A 60 -6.10 20.19 8.00
C VAL A 60 -6.68 21.50 7.48
N PHE A 61 -6.83 21.58 6.15
CA PHE A 61 -7.32 22.73 5.42
C PHE A 61 -8.75 22.47 4.94
N VAL A 62 -9.63 23.45 5.11
CA VAL A 62 -11.04 23.41 4.69
C VAL A 62 -11.49 24.78 4.16
N GLU A 63 -12.40 24.81 3.17
CA GLU A 63 -12.88 26.06 2.54
C GLU A 63 -13.57 27.01 3.53
N THR A 64 -14.26 26.46 4.52
CA THR A 64 -15.06 27.23 5.48
C THR A 64 -14.75 26.78 6.89
N LYS A 65 -15.09 27.63 7.88
CA LYS A 65 -15.08 27.21 9.27
C LYS A 65 -16.17 26.16 9.48
N ILE A 66 -15.81 24.89 9.32
CA ILE A 66 -16.69 23.76 9.62
C ILE A 66 -16.47 23.45 11.10
N GLU A 67 -17.47 23.68 11.94
CA GLU A 67 -17.58 23.03 13.25
C GLU A 67 -18.59 21.88 13.12
N PRO A 68 -18.37 20.72 13.76
CA PRO A 68 -17.29 20.41 14.70
C PRO A 68 -16.03 19.80 14.04
N TRP A 69 -14.83 20.24 14.46
CA TRP A 69 -13.55 19.73 13.94
C TRP A 69 -13.32 18.26 14.27
N ASP A 70 -13.81 17.80 15.41
CA ASP A 70 -13.65 16.42 15.86
C ASP A 70 -14.26 15.43 14.86
N LEU A 71 -15.42 15.77 14.25
CA LEU A 71 -16.01 14.94 13.20
C LEU A 71 -15.13 14.88 11.94
N ILE A 72 -14.45 15.97 11.57
CA ILE A 72 -13.49 15.94 10.45
C ILE A 72 -12.34 15.01 10.80
N VAL A 73 -11.80 15.09 12.02
CA VAL A 73 -10.69 14.23 12.47
C VAL A 73 -11.10 12.76 12.51
N GLU A 74 -12.30 12.44 13.00
CA GLU A 74 -12.85 11.08 12.97
C GLU A 74 -12.99 10.55 11.54
N LEU A 75 -13.51 11.37 10.62
CA LEU A 75 -13.60 11.02 9.21
C LEU A 75 -12.22 10.80 8.58
N LEU A 76 -11.24 11.66 8.88
CA LEU A 76 -9.85 11.49 8.43
C LEU A 76 -9.26 10.17 8.95
N ASN A 77 -9.42 9.87 10.24
CA ASN A 77 -8.93 8.64 10.84
C ASN A 77 -9.58 7.41 10.19
N HIS A 78 -10.89 7.46 9.97
CA HIS A 78 -11.62 6.39 9.29
C HIS A 78 -11.10 6.15 7.87
N GLU A 79 -10.77 7.20 7.12
CA GLU A 79 -10.19 7.06 5.79
C GLU A 79 -8.73 6.58 5.84
N PHE A 80 -7.88 7.12 6.73
CA PHE A 80 -6.50 6.67 6.89
C PHE A 80 -6.39 5.20 7.27
N LEU A 81 -7.27 4.71 8.14
CA LEU A 81 -7.36 3.30 8.51
C LEU A 81 -7.66 2.37 7.32
N LYS A 82 -8.36 2.89 6.29
CA LYS A 82 -8.71 2.14 5.08
C LYS A 82 -7.69 2.30 3.97
N THR A 83 -6.99 3.43 3.93
CA THR A 83 -5.99 3.71 2.91
C THR A 83 -4.82 2.73 3.00
N ARG A 84 -4.41 2.24 1.83
CA ARG A 84 -3.18 1.48 1.64
C ARG A 84 -2.07 2.46 1.28
N TRP A 85 -0.91 2.21 1.87
CA TRP A 85 0.26 3.05 1.72
C TRP A 85 1.38 2.15 1.25
N TYR A 86 1.94 2.46 0.10
CA TYR A 86 2.90 1.61 -0.59
C TYR A 86 4.31 2.16 -0.41
N ASN A 87 5.30 1.26 -0.47
CA ASN A 87 6.70 1.63 -0.36
C ASN A 87 7.25 2.09 -1.72
N GLU A 88 8.48 2.60 -1.73
CA GLU A 88 9.14 3.10 -2.94
C GLU A 88 9.33 2.00 -4.02
N GLU A 89 9.53 0.74 -3.60
CA GLU A 89 9.67 -0.39 -4.51
C GLU A 89 8.39 -0.59 -5.35
N VAL A 90 7.22 -0.53 -4.71
CA VAL A 90 5.93 -0.62 -5.41
C VAL A 90 5.76 0.56 -6.37
N GLU A 91 6.03 1.79 -5.93
CA GLU A 91 5.85 2.98 -6.78
C GLU A 91 6.76 2.94 -8.02
N LYS A 92 8.02 2.50 -7.89
CA LYS A 92 8.95 2.33 -9.02
C LYS A 92 8.40 1.37 -10.08
N VAL A 93 7.83 0.24 -9.65
CA VAL A 93 7.23 -0.73 -10.59
C VAL A 93 5.94 -0.18 -11.20
N VAL A 94 5.15 0.57 -10.43
CA VAL A 94 3.93 1.24 -10.93
C VAL A 94 4.26 2.24 -12.03
N GLU A 95 5.31 3.04 -11.86
CA GLU A 95 5.77 3.99 -12.90
C GLU A 95 6.03 3.26 -14.22
N ILE A 96 6.76 2.13 -14.18
CA ILE A 96 7.09 1.31 -15.36
C ILE A 96 5.83 0.78 -16.05
N LEU A 97 4.83 0.34 -15.28
CA LEU A 97 3.64 -0.33 -15.81
C LEU A 97 2.48 0.62 -16.13
N SER A 98 2.56 1.88 -15.71
CA SER A 98 1.45 2.84 -15.69
C SER A 98 0.75 3.02 -17.04
N GLU A 99 1.51 3.08 -18.14
CA GLU A 99 0.98 3.29 -19.49
C GLU A 99 0.15 2.11 -20.02
N ASN A 100 0.39 0.90 -19.51
CA ASN A 100 -0.18 -0.35 -20.05
C ASN A 100 -1.18 -1.01 -19.09
N TRP A 101 -1.37 -0.45 -17.90
CA TRP A 101 -2.31 -0.94 -16.91
C TRP A 101 -3.76 -0.72 -17.33
N ARG A 102 -4.59 -1.73 -17.07
CA ARG A 102 -6.05 -1.61 -17.14
C ARG A 102 -6.69 -2.34 -15.96
N PRO A 103 -7.72 -1.78 -15.32
CA PRO A 103 -8.45 -2.46 -14.25
C PRO A 103 -8.94 -3.85 -14.69
N GLY A 104 -8.80 -4.84 -13.80
CA GLY A 104 -9.18 -6.23 -14.04
C GLY A 104 -8.09 -7.08 -14.69
N LYS A 105 -6.91 -6.51 -14.95
CA LYS A 105 -5.71 -7.26 -15.35
C LYS A 105 -4.90 -7.71 -14.14
N ARG A 106 -3.90 -8.57 -14.36
CA ARG A 106 -2.92 -9.00 -13.36
C ARG A 106 -1.59 -8.31 -13.61
N VAL A 107 -0.83 -8.10 -12.55
CA VAL A 107 0.62 -7.85 -12.63
C VAL A 107 1.35 -9.15 -12.39
N PHE A 108 2.45 -9.36 -13.09
CA PHE A 108 3.38 -10.44 -12.77
C PHE A 108 4.80 -9.93 -12.58
N VAL A 109 5.55 -10.64 -11.75
CA VAL A 109 6.96 -10.42 -11.47
C VAL A 109 7.72 -11.70 -11.81
N VAL A 110 8.81 -11.57 -12.55
CA VAL A 110 9.66 -12.66 -13.01
C VAL A 110 11.04 -12.51 -12.39
N GLN A 111 11.50 -13.57 -11.73
CA GLN A 111 12.88 -13.67 -11.23
C GLN A 111 13.58 -14.85 -11.90
N SER A 112 14.77 -14.60 -12.41
CA SER A 112 15.68 -15.66 -12.86
C SER A 112 17.14 -15.26 -12.66
N GLU A 113 18.01 -16.26 -12.70
CA GLU A 113 19.44 -16.08 -12.49
C GLU A 113 20.10 -15.67 -13.80
N GLY A 114 20.72 -14.49 -13.83
CA GLY A 114 21.49 -14.04 -14.98
C GLY A 114 20.66 -13.37 -16.09
N PHE A 115 21.33 -12.99 -17.18
CA PHE A 115 20.70 -12.29 -18.30
C PHE A 115 20.06 -13.25 -19.31
N GLU A 116 20.70 -14.39 -19.59
CA GLU A 116 20.24 -15.37 -20.58
C GLU A 116 18.91 -16.00 -20.17
N SER A 117 18.81 -16.47 -18.92
CA SER A 117 17.57 -17.04 -18.35
C SER A 117 16.44 -16.01 -18.33
N ARG A 118 16.74 -14.73 -18.08
CA ARG A 118 15.75 -13.63 -18.17
C ARG A 118 15.25 -13.45 -19.60
N LEU A 119 16.14 -13.46 -20.59
CA LEU A 119 15.76 -13.31 -21.99
C LEU A 119 14.86 -14.47 -22.46
N LEU A 120 15.23 -15.72 -22.12
CA LEU A 120 14.43 -16.91 -22.44
C LEU A 120 13.02 -16.83 -21.84
N LEU A 121 12.90 -16.45 -20.56
CA LEU A 121 11.61 -16.26 -19.93
C LEU A 121 10.79 -15.16 -20.58
N ARG A 122 11.39 -14.04 -20.97
CA ARG A 122 10.67 -12.97 -21.69
C ARG A 122 10.09 -13.49 -23.01
N GLU A 123 10.85 -14.26 -23.76
CA GLU A 123 10.39 -14.87 -25.01
C GLU A 123 9.23 -15.84 -24.76
N GLU A 124 9.35 -16.73 -23.77
CA GLU A 124 8.27 -17.64 -23.37
C GLU A 124 7.00 -16.89 -22.95
N LEU A 125 7.14 -15.82 -22.17
CA LEU A 125 6.02 -15.04 -21.62
C LEU A 125 5.34 -14.16 -22.68
N SER A 126 6.07 -13.67 -23.67
CA SER A 126 5.55 -12.78 -24.72
C SER A 126 4.34 -13.35 -25.47
N LEU A 127 4.16 -14.67 -25.44
CA LEU A 127 3.02 -15.37 -26.04
C LEU A 127 1.72 -15.28 -25.24
N PHE A 128 1.80 -14.93 -23.95
CA PHE A 128 0.69 -15.01 -23.00
C PHE A 128 0.35 -13.69 -22.31
N VAL A 129 1.24 -12.71 -22.39
CA VAL A 129 1.15 -11.45 -21.63
C VAL A 129 1.06 -10.26 -22.56
N ASP A 130 0.51 -9.15 -22.06
CA ASP A 130 0.34 -7.94 -22.88
C ASP A 130 1.69 -7.25 -23.12
N ALA A 131 2.55 -7.23 -22.10
CA ALA A 131 3.87 -6.62 -22.17
C ALA A 131 4.78 -7.13 -21.03
N VAL A 132 6.09 -7.10 -21.29
CA VAL A 132 7.15 -7.40 -20.32
C VAL A 132 8.15 -6.24 -20.31
N TYR A 133 8.51 -5.77 -19.12
CA TYR A 133 9.41 -4.66 -18.89
C TYR A 133 10.54 -5.07 -17.94
N ASN A 134 11.70 -4.47 -18.14
CA ASN A 134 12.85 -4.63 -17.25
C ASN A 134 12.70 -3.68 -16.05
N ALA A 135 12.68 -4.22 -14.83
CA ALA A 135 12.63 -3.47 -13.58
C ALA A 135 13.98 -3.54 -12.80
N GLY A 136 15.09 -3.67 -13.53
CA GLY A 136 16.44 -3.75 -12.98
C GLY A 136 16.86 -5.20 -12.72
N SER A 137 16.64 -5.68 -11.50
CA SER A 137 17.03 -7.04 -11.09
C SER A 137 16.01 -8.12 -11.45
N PHE A 138 14.79 -7.73 -11.77
CA PHE A 138 13.69 -8.61 -12.15
C PHE A 138 12.91 -8.01 -13.33
N ASP A 139 12.04 -8.81 -13.93
CA ASP A 139 11.11 -8.34 -14.95
C ASP A 139 9.68 -8.25 -14.42
N VAL A 140 8.91 -7.35 -14.98
CA VAL A 140 7.52 -7.12 -14.62
C VAL A 140 6.65 -7.00 -15.85
N GLY A 141 5.37 -7.27 -15.70
CA GLY A 141 4.46 -7.03 -16.80
C GLY A 141 3.01 -7.12 -16.41
N VAL A 142 2.17 -6.94 -17.42
CA VAL A 142 0.72 -7.01 -17.30
C VAL A 142 0.22 -8.21 -18.08
N SER A 143 -0.68 -8.99 -17.47
CA SER A 143 -1.30 -10.14 -18.13
C SER A 143 -2.82 -10.12 -18.02
N PRO A 144 -3.53 -10.73 -19.00
CA PRO A 144 -4.96 -10.99 -18.91
C PRO A 144 -5.32 -11.84 -17.69
N SER A 145 -6.52 -11.67 -17.15
CA SER A 145 -6.96 -12.38 -15.94
C SER A 145 -7.15 -13.89 -16.12
N ASN A 146 -7.37 -14.35 -17.36
CA ASN A 146 -7.63 -15.74 -17.75
C ASN A 146 -6.36 -16.53 -18.12
N VAL A 147 -5.17 -15.94 -17.96
CA VAL A 147 -3.93 -16.65 -18.24
C VAL A 147 -3.76 -17.81 -17.25
N SER A 148 -3.70 -19.03 -17.78
CA SER A 148 -3.34 -20.22 -17.01
C SER A 148 -1.97 -20.72 -17.46
N PHE A 149 -0.97 -20.59 -16.60
CA PHE A 149 0.33 -21.22 -16.82
C PHE A 149 0.23 -22.70 -16.44
N ARG A 150 0.06 -23.56 -17.45
CA ARG A 150 0.08 -25.02 -17.28
C ARG A 150 1.47 -25.64 -17.44
N LYS A 151 2.43 -24.88 -17.98
CA LYS A 151 3.81 -25.33 -18.15
C LYS A 151 4.65 -24.80 -17.00
N THR A 152 5.47 -25.68 -16.43
CA THR A 152 6.62 -25.29 -15.62
C THR A 152 7.49 -24.38 -16.48
N ILE A 153 7.82 -23.20 -16.00
CA ILE A 153 8.82 -22.35 -16.66
C ILE A 153 10.20 -22.97 -16.47
N SER A 154 11.01 -22.88 -17.52
CA SER A 154 12.28 -23.60 -17.65
C SER A 154 13.32 -23.15 -16.61
N GLU A 155 13.48 -21.84 -16.43
CA GLU A 155 14.58 -21.27 -15.63
C GLU A 155 14.19 -20.01 -14.84
N GLY A 156 13.34 -20.16 -13.83
CA GLY A 156 13.05 -19.07 -12.89
C GLY A 156 11.75 -19.23 -12.13
N ARG A 157 11.29 -18.11 -11.56
CA ARG A 157 10.03 -18.01 -10.82
C ARG A 157 9.20 -16.87 -11.38
N ILE A 158 7.91 -17.10 -11.51
CA ILE A 158 6.93 -16.09 -11.86
C ILE A 158 5.82 -16.04 -10.80
N ALA A 159 5.50 -14.84 -10.36
CA ALA A 159 4.42 -14.61 -9.42
C ALA A 159 3.41 -13.64 -10.01
N PHE A 160 2.13 -13.99 -9.90
CA PHE A 160 1.01 -13.20 -10.38
C PHE A 160 0.22 -12.62 -9.21
N SER A 161 -0.21 -11.38 -9.36
CA SER A 161 -1.32 -10.84 -8.59
C SER A 161 -2.64 -11.54 -8.95
N ASP A 162 -3.67 -11.32 -8.14
CA ASP A 162 -5.05 -11.47 -8.57
C ASP A 162 -5.45 -10.31 -9.52
N PRO A 163 -6.55 -10.44 -10.27
CA PRO A 163 -7.09 -9.36 -11.07
C PRO A 163 -7.48 -8.16 -10.19
N GLU A 164 -6.85 -7.02 -10.41
CA GLU A 164 -6.96 -5.87 -9.50
C GLU A 164 -7.53 -4.62 -10.17
N LYS A 165 -8.13 -3.75 -9.36
CA LYS A 165 -8.59 -2.43 -9.84
C LYS A 165 -7.47 -1.41 -9.80
N GLU A 166 -6.65 -1.46 -8.75
CA GLU A 166 -5.55 -0.55 -8.51
C GLU A 166 -4.21 -1.22 -8.85
N ILE A 167 -3.40 -0.55 -9.68
CA ILE A 167 -2.09 -1.07 -10.09
C ILE A 167 -1.15 -1.27 -8.90
N ARG A 168 -1.17 -0.37 -7.90
CA ARG A 168 -0.32 -0.47 -6.71
C ARG A 168 -0.56 -1.75 -5.93
N GLU A 169 -1.82 -2.12 -5.76
CA GLU A 169 -2.19 -3.35 -5.06
C GLU A 169 -1.79 -4.58 -5.87
N ALA A 170 -1.98 -4.55 -7.20
CA ALA A 170 -1.53 -5.62 -8.08
C ALA A 170 0.00 -5.83 -7.98
N VAL A 171 0.76 -4.74 -8.05
CA VAL A 171 2.22 -4.74 -7.91
C VAL A 171 2.64 -5.26 -6.53
N ARG A 172 2.07 -4.74 -5.45
CA ARG A 172 2.36 -5.17 -4.06
C ARG A 172 2.18 -6.69 -3.93
N LYS A 173 1.05 -7.22 -4.39
CA LYS A 173 0.75 -8.65 -4.31
C LYS A 173 1.74 -9.50 -5.10
N ALA A 174 2.07 -9.10 -6.34
CA ALA A 174 3.03 -9.84 -7.16
C ALA A 174 4.43 -9.86 -6.52
N LEU A 175 4.92 -8.70 -6.05
CA LEU A 175 6.21 -8.60 -5.35
C LEU A 175 6.25 -9.41 -4.06
N MET A 176 5.18 -9.34 -3.26
CA MET A 176 5.05 -10.10 -2.02
C MET A 176 5.11 -11.61 -2.29
N MET A 177 4.36 -12.09 -3.29
CA MET A 177 4.41 -13.50 -3.70
C MET A 177 5.83 -13.91 -4.11
N THR A 178 6.53 -13.10 -4.91
CA THR A 178 7.91 -13.38 -5.31
C THR A 178 8.87 -13.47 -4.11
N LYS A 179 8.62 -12.69 -3.05
CA LYS A 179 9.50 -12.61 -1.87
C LYS A 179 9.31 -13.77 -0.89
N TYR A 180 8.09 -14.30 -0.75
CA TYR A 180 7.76 -15.27 0.30
C TYR A 180 7.22 -16.62 -0.20
N VAL A 181 7.03 -16.80 -1.50
CA VAL A 181 6.55 -18.07 -2.07
C VAL A 181 7.62 -18.67 -2.97
N GLU A 182 8.12 -19.85 -2.56
CA GLU A 182 9.12 -20.61 -3.31
C GLU A 182 8.45 -21.59 -4.29
N GLN A 183 7.82 -21.04 -5.32
CA GLN A 183 7.21 -21.82 -6.41
C GLN A 183 7.66 -21.26 -7.76
N ASN A 184 7.81 -22.14 -8.75
CA ASN A 184 8.14 -21.73 -10.12
C ASN A 184 7.05 -20.84 -10.72
N VAL A 185 5.78 -21.14 -10.46
CA VAL A 185 4.63 -20.34 -10.90
C VAL A 185 3.68 -20.21 -9.71
N SER A 186 3.36 -18.98 -9.31
CA SER A 186 2.47 -18.72 -8.19
C SER A 186 1.43 -17.64 -8.50
N PHE A 187 0.24 -17.80 -7.93
CA PHE A 187 -0.87 -16.86 -8.08
C PHE A 187 -1.37 -16.42 -6.71
N TYR A 188 -1.45 -15.11 -6.47
CA TYR A 188 -1.87 -14.56 -5.19
C TYR A 188 -3.24 -15.09 -4.72
N GLU A 189 -4.21 -15.29 -5.62
CA GLU A 189 -5.54 -15.83 -5.27
C GLU A 189 -5.48 -17.27 -4.68
N ARG A 190 -4.38 -17.97 -4.91
CA ARG A 190 -4.09 -19.32 -4.40
C ARG A 190 -3.07 -19.31 -3.27
N LEU A 191 -2.82 -18.15 -2.66
CA LEU A 191 -1.80 -17.97 -1.61
C LEU A 191 -1.89 -19.02 -0.49
N TYR A 192 -3.11 -19.41 -0.10
CA TYR A 192 -3.36 -20.41 0.94
C TYR A 192 -2.88 -21.83 0.60
N GLU A 193 -2.62 -22.12 -0.68
CA GLU A 193 -2.15 -23.42 -1.17
C GLU A 193 -0.63 -23.57 -1.10
N TYR A 194 0.11 -22.47 -0.92
CA TYR A 194 1.57 -22.48 -0.96
C TYR A 194 2.20 -22.54 0.42
N SER A 195 3.41 -23.09 0.48
CA SER A 195 4.31 -22.86 1.61
C SER A 195 4.77 -21.41 1.61
N PHE A 196 4.63 -20.74 2.74
CA PHE A 196 4.96 -19.33 2.89
C PHE A 196 6.16 -19.16 3.81
N THR A 197 7.17 -18.42 3.35
CA THR A 197 8.37 -18.17 4.15
C THR A 197 8.03 -17.38 5.42
N LYS A 198 8.54 -17.83 6.57
CA LYS A 198 8.24 -17.22 7.86
C LYS A 198 8.70 -15.76 7.91
N VAL A 199 7.80 -14.90 8.40
CA VAL A 199 8.03 -13.47 8.57
C VAL A 199 8.14 -13.11 10.04
N PRO A 200 9.09 -12.27 10.47
CA PRO A 200 9.16 -11.81 11.85
C PRO A 200 7.99 -10.85 12.15
N VAL A 201 6.99 -11.35 12.88
CA VAL A 201 5.81 -10.57 13.28
C VAL A 201 5.98 -10.04 14.71
N SER A 202 5.93 -8.72 14.88
CA SER A 202 6.01 -8.05 16.19
C SER A 202 4.77 -8.32 17.05
N ASP A 203 4.89 -8.14 18.37
CA ASP A 203 3.77 -8.33 19.31
C ASP A 203 2.58 -7.43 18.99
N THR A 204 2.82 -6.18 18.60
CA THR A 204 1.77 -5.25 18.16
C THR A 204 0.98 -5.82 16.99
N VAL A 205 1.66 -6.32 15.95
CA VAL A 205 1.00 -6.91 14.77
C VAL A 205 0.29 -8.21 15.14
N ARG A 206 0.88 -9.04 16.02
CA ARG A 206 0.23 -10.27 16.52
C ARG A 206 -1.07 -9.98 17.27
N ILE A 207 -1.07 -8.96 18.12
CA ILE A 207 -2.28 -8.54 18.85
C ILE A 207 -3.30 -7.98 17.86
N PHE A 208 -2.87 -7.14 16.91
CA PHE A 208 -3.74 -6.61 15.87
C PHE A 208 -4.39 -7.71 15.01
N LEU A 209 -3.66 -8.76 14.63
CA LEU A 209 -4.20 -9.91 13.90
C LEU A 209 -5.33 -10.62 14.68
N ARG A 210 -5.31 -10.56 16.02
CA ARG A 210 -6.35 -11.17 16.88
C ARG A 210 -7.53 -10.24 17.10
N THR A 211 -7.30 -8.94 17.21
CA THR A 211 -8.34 -7.95 17.53
C THR A 211 -9.02 -7.37 16.30
N GLY A 212 -8.30 -7.31 15.17
CA GLY A 212 -8.68 -6.60 13.95
C GLY A 212 -8.82 -5.09 14.12
N ASP A 213 -8.38 -4.53 15.25
CA ASP A 213 -8.73 -3.18 15.68
C ASP A 213 -7.54 -2.46 16.32
N VAL A 214 -7.26 -1.25 15.84
CA VAL A 214 -6.11 -0.45 16.31
C VAL A 214 -6.31 0.03 17.74
N SER A 215 -7.52 0.46 18.11
CA SER A 215 -7.84 0.98 19.44
C SER A 215 -7.68 -0.12 20.50
N LYS A 216 -8.25 -1.30 20.26
CA LYS A 216 -8.09 -2.47 21.16
C LYS A 216 -6.64 -2.92 21.27
N THR A 217 -5.87 -2.79 20.19
CA THR A 217 -4.44 -3.13 20.18
C THR A 217 -3.64 -2.12 20.98
N ALA A 218 -3.94 -0.83 20.88
CA ALA A 218 -3.35 0.24 21.67
C ALA A 218 -3.57 0.01 23.17
N ASP A 219 -4.81 -0.29 23.57
CA ASP A 219 -5.16 -0.65 24.95
C ASP A 219 -4.36 -1.85 25.46
N SER A 220 -4.28 -2.91 24.65
CA SER A 220 -3.60 -4.16 25.02
C SER A 220 -2.08 -4.00 25.13
N THR A 221 -1.49 -3.12 24.32
CA THR A 221 -0.04 -2.87 24.27
C THR A 221 0.40 -1.69 25.13
N LYS A 222 -0.54 -0.95 25.73
CA LYS A 222 -0.30 0.31 26.46
C LYS A 222 0.44 1.33 25.59
N LYS A 223 0.11 1.39 24.29
CA LYS A 223 0.63 2.35 23.31
C LYS A 223 -0.49 3.30 22.90
N SER A 224 -0.14 4.39 22.22
CA SER A 224 -1.13 5.21 21.52
C SER A 224 -1.58 4.55 20.21
N GLU A 225 -2.79 4.88 19.75
CA GLU A 225 -3.29 4.41 18.43
C GLU A 225 -2.36 4.82 17.28
N GLU A 226 -1.73 5.99 17.39
CA GLU A 226 -0.74 6.48 16.43
C GLU A 226 0.47 5.54 16.33
N GLU A 227 1.06 5.16 17.47
CA GLU A 227 2.21 4.26 17.50
C GLU A 227 1.84 2.88 16.94
N VAL A 228 0.69 2.34 17.34
CA VAL A 228 0.21 1.05 16.84
C VAL A 228 0.00 1.10 15.33
N PHE A 229 -0.66 2.13 14.83
CA PHE A 229 -0.93 2.25 13.41
C PHE A 229 0.35 2.42 12.59
N LYS A 230 1.31 3.22 13.07
CA LYS A 230 2.63 3.38 12.44
C LYS A 230 3.42 2.09 12.42
N GLU A 231 3.38 1.28 13.48
CA GLU A 231 4.02 -0.03 13.51
C GLU A 231 3.40 -1.02 12.52
N ILE A 232 2.06 -1.04 12.41
CA ILE A 232 1.36 -1.85 11.40
C ILE A 232 1.75 -1.37 10.00
N LEU A 233 1.67 -0.08 9.74
CA LEU A 233 2.01 0.52 8.44
C LEU A 233 3.45 0.19 8.04
N LYS A 234 4.40 0.34 8.96
CA LYS A 234 5.80 0.01 8.73
C LYS A 234 5.97 -1.47 8.39
N PHE A 235 5.29 -2.37 9.12
CA PHE A 235 5.27 -3.79 8.78
C PHE A 235 4.75 -4.03 7.36
N GLU A 236 3.66 -3.38 6.96
CA GLU A 236 3.12 -3.52 5.60
C GLU A 236 4.11 -3.03 4.53
N GLN A 237 4.85 -1.96 4.78
CA GLN A 237 5.83 -1.41 3.84
C GLN A 237 7.11 -2.25 3.75
N ASP A 238 7.60 -2.76 4.88
CA ASP A 238 8.83 -3.56 4.95
C ASP A 238 8.63 -4.97 4.35
N PHE A 239 7.46 -5.56 4.62
CA PHE A 239 7.16 -6.94 4.23
C PHE A 239 6.22 -7.05 3.04
N LEU A 240 5.60 -5.96 2.55
CA LEU A 240 4.57 -5.99 1.51
C LEU A 240 3.36 -6.87 1.86
N ILE A 241 3.20 -7.26 3.13
CA ILE A 241 2.12 -8.10 3.64
C ILE A 241 1.23 -7.24 4.53
N SER A 242 -0.07 -7.27 4.30
CA SER A 242 -1.08 -6.54 5.05
C SER A 242 -1.82 -7.44 6.05
N PRO A 243 -1.61 -7.25 7.37
CA PRO A 243 -2.44 -7.86 8.42
C PRO A 243 -3.92 -7.47 8.31
N ARG A 244 -4.23 -6.44 7.52
CA ARG A 244 -5.60 -5.97 7.25
C ARG A 244 -6.29 -6.74 6.13
N ILE A 245 -5.60 -7.65 5.43
CA ILE A 245 -6.19 -8.51 4.40
C ILE A 245 -6.44 -9.90 4.98
N PRO A 246 -7.68 -10.42 4.99
CA PRO A 246 -8.01 -11.68 5.64
C PRO A 246 -7.14 -12.87 5.19
N LEU A 247 -6.88 -12.98 3.87
CA LEU A 247 -6.06 -14.05 3.31
C LEU A 247 -4.62 -14.00 3.83
N GLU A 248 -4.03 -12.80 3.89
CA GLU A 248 -2.66 -12.60 4.35
C GLU A 248 -2.55 -12.72 5.87
N ALA A 249 -3.54 -12.20 6.61
CA ALA A 249 -3.67 -12.38 8.04
C ALA A 249 -3.73 -13.86 8.43
N PHE A 250 -4.49 -14.67 7.67
CA PHE A 250 -4.55 -16.11 7.87
C PHE A 250 -3.18 -16.78 7.70
N VAL A 251 -2.43 -16.41 6.67
CA VAL A 251 -1.06 -16.92 6.43
C VAL A 251 -0.12 -16.52 7.58
N LEU A 252 -0.15 -15.27 8.01
CA LEU A 252 0.65 -14.79 9.13
C LEU A 252 0.34 -15.52 10.45
N LEU A 253 -0.94 -15.86 10.68
CA LEU A 253 -1.37 -16.62 11.86
C LEU A 253 -1.02 -18.10 11.80
N ARG A 254 -0.97 -18.69 10.60
CA ARG A 254 -0.62 -20.10 10.40
C ARG A 254 0.86 -20.38 10.64
N GLU A 255 1.73 -19.47 10.21
CA GLU A 255 3.19 -19.64 10.25
C GLU A 255 3.86 -19.03 11.51
N GLY A 256 3.09 -18.26 12.30
CA GLY A 256 3.55 -17.49 13.47
C GLY A 256 3.51 -18.24 14.79
#